data_AF-A0A3B3XW97-F1
#
_entry.id   AF-A0A3B3XW97-F1
#
_cell.length_a   1.000
_cell.length_b   1.000
_cell.length_c   1.000
_cell.angle_alpha   90.00
_cell.angle_beta   90.00
_cell.angle_gamma   90.00
#
_symmetry.space_group_name_H-M   'P 1'
#
loop_
_entity.id
_entity.type
_entity.pdbx_description
1 polymer ?
#
loop_
_entity_poly.entity_id
_entity_poly.type
_entity_poly.pdbx_seq_one_letter_code
_entity_poly.pdbx_strand_id
1 'polypeptide(L)'
;MLYLESVCLALLFVGPADNIYSCSFVQMLEQRLENAFEEAQDKVLETYNRLTVEIQSVSQESGSPSVTLVYVVKNQDAVLNGTISSGLLNQLTAELVGYFLFYPPLVIAERKYSFIFFLNQKAEPINPLGYGC
;
A
#
# COMPACT_ATOMS: atom_id res chain seq x y z
N MET A 1 -18.68 -16.30 11.31
CA MET A 1 -19.49 -15.49 10.38
C MET A 1 -18.66 -14.28 9.95
N LEU A 2 -18.18 -14.32 8.70
CA LEU A 2 -17.81 -13.24 7.78
C LEU A 2 -17.11 -11.98 8.35
N TYR A 3 -15.77 -11.98 8.41
CA TYR A 3 -14.96 -10.78 8.73
C TYR A 3 -13.71 -10.60 7.86
N LEU A 4 -13.66 -11.13 6.63
CA LEU A 4 -12.43 -11.07 5.83
C LEU A 4 -12.65 -10.64 4.37
N GLU A 5 -13.51 -9.65 4.17
CA GLU A 5 -13.30 -8.71 3.06
C GLU A 5 -12.38 -7.59 3.56
N SER A 6 -11.09 -7.88 3.70
CA SER A 6 -10.09 -6.83 3.88
C SER A 6 -10.02 -6.05 2.57
N VAL A 7 -10.63 -4.87 2.53
CA VAL A 7 -10.50 -3.96 1.39
C VAL A 7 -9.05 -3.48 1.38
N CYS A 8 -8.30 -3.92 0.38
CA CYS A 8 -6.93 -3.48 0.18
C CYS A 8 -6.89 -2.40 -0.89
N LEU A 9 -6.01 -1.43 -0.69
CA LEU A 9 -5.78 -0.42 -1.72
C LEU A 9 -4.83 -0.97 -2.78
N ALA A 10 -5.21 -0.74 -4.04
CA ALA A 10 -4.34 -0.92 -5.18
C ALA A 10 -3.85 0.45 -5.62
N LEU A 11 -2.54 0.63 -5.64
CA LEU A 11 -1.90 1.83 -6.16
C LEU A 11 -1.07 1.46 -7.39
N LEU A 12 -1.41 2.07 -8.51
CA LEU A 12 -0.71 1.90 -9.77
C LEU A 12 0.21 3.10 -9.97
N PHE A 13 1.47 2.83 -10.27
CA PHE A 13 2.46 3.86 -10.55
C PHE A 13 3.43 3.38 -11.63
N VAL A 14 4.16 4.33 -12.23
CA VAL A 14 5.24 3.99 -13.17
C VAL A 14 6.44 3.51 -12.36
N GLY A 15 6.79 2.23 -12.49
CA GLY A 15 7.85 1.60 -11.70
C GLY A 15 9.25 2.10 -12.03
N PRO A 16 10.22 1.92 -11.12
CA PRO A 16 11.64 2.14 -11.42
C PRO A 16 12.16 1.15 -12.48
N ALA A 17 13.32 1.46 -13.06
CA ALA A 17 14.06 0.51 -13.90
C ALA A 17 14.70 -0.64 -13.08
N ASP A 18 14.76 -0.49 -11.75
CA ASP A 18 15.33 -1.45 -10.80
C ASP A 18 14.33 -2.55 -10.38
N ASN A 19 14.83 -3.55 -9.63
CA ASN A 19 14.04 -4.68 -9.19
C ASN A 19 12.97 -4.30 -8.14
N ILE A 20 11.72 -4.24 -8.59
CA ILE A 20 10.53 -3.95 -7.77
C ILE A 20 10.20 -5.04 -6.74
N TYR A 21 10.79 -6.23 -6.87
CA TYR A 21 10.62 -7.33 -5.91
C TYR A 21 11.69 -7.31 -4.82
N SER A 22 12.62 -6.35 -4.86
CA SER A 22 13.63 -6.23 -3.82
C SER A 22 13.02 -5.73 -2.52
N CYS A 23 13.44 -6.32 -1.39
CA CYS A 23 12.94 -5.93 -0.08
C CYS A 23 13.24 -4.45 0.23
N SER A 24 14.39 -3.95 -0.21
CA SER A 24 14.77 -2.54 -0.06
C SER A 24 13.82 -1.60 -0.80
N PHE A 25 13.28 -2.01 -1.95
CA PHE A 25 12.27 -1.25 -2.67
C PHE A 25 10.94 -1.24 -1.91
N VAL A 26 10.50 -2.40 -1.42
CA VAL A 26 9.26 -2.55 -0.63
C VAL A 26 9.33 -1.69 0.62
N GLN A 27 10.38 -1.81 1.43
CA GLN A 27 10.56 -1.05 2.68
C GLN A 27 10.62 0.47 2.43
N MET A 28 11.31 0.90 1.37
CA MET A 28 11.33 2.31 0.98
C MET A 28 9.93 2.81 0.63
N LEU A 29 9.14 2.00 -0.08
CA LEU A 29 7.81 2.34 -0.52
C LEU A 29 6.81 2.35 0.65
N GLU A 30 6.89 1.40 1.58
CA GLU A 30 6.14 1.39 2.86
C GLU A 30 6.37 2.68 3.62
N GLN A 31 7.64 3.03 3.88
CA GLN A 31 7.98 4.25 4.61
C GLN A 31 7.45 5.52 3.94
N ARG A 32 7.48 5.56 2.60
CA ARG A 32 6.93 6.70 1.84
C ARG A 32 5.41 6.79 1.92
N LEU A 33 4.72 5.65 1.84
CA LEU A 33 3.28 5.58 2.04
C LEU A 33 2.90 5.96 3.47
N GLU A 34 3.64 5.50 4.48
CA GLU A 34 3.43 5.88 5.89
C GLU A 34 3.47 7.40 6.06
N ASN A 35 4.51 8.06 5.51
CA ASN A 35 4.60 9.52 5.55
C ASN A 35 3.40 10.21 4.86
N ALA A 36 2.91 9.64 3.75
CA ALA A 36 1.72 10.16 3.08
C ALA A 36 0.47 9.99 3.95
N PHE A 37 0.31 8.85 4.64
CA PHE A 37 -0.81 8.64 5.57
C PHE A 37 -0.72 9.55 6.80
N GLU A 38 0.49 9.83 7.29
CA GLU A 38 0.74 10.78 8.38
C GLU A 38 0.33 12.20 7.99
N GLU A 39 0.69 12.66 6.78
CA GLU A 39 0.25 13.95 6.23
C GLU A 39 -1.27 13.97 6.00
N ALA A 40 -1.84 12.86 5.54
CA ALA A 40 -3.27 12.73 5.33
C ALA A 40 -4.05 12.88 6.64
N GLN A 41 -3.65 12.21 7.72
CA GLN A 41 -4.34 12.30 9.01
C GLN A 41 -4.22 13.70 9.64
N ASP A 42 -3.08 14.40 9.45
CA ASP A 42 -2.89 15.78 9.91
C ASP A 42 -3.97 16.72 9.35
N LYS A 43 -4.38 16.47 8.09
CA LYS A 43 -5.44 17.24 7.44
C LYS A 43 -6.86 16.93 7.90
N VAL A 44 -7.14 15.75 8.46
CA VAL A 44 -8.52 15.38 8.88
C VAL A 44 -8.80 15.73 10.34
N LEU A 45 -7.82 16.21 11.12
CA LEU A 45 -7.94 16.34 12.59
C LEU A 45 -8.37 15.00 13.25
N GLU A 46 -8.16 13.86 12.58
CA GLU A 46 -8.46 12.54 13.12
C GLU A 46 -7.23 12.03 13.88
N THR A 47 -7.39 11.73 15.17
CA THR A 47 -6.30 11.24 16.01
C THR A 47 -6.17 9.72 15.87
N TYR A 48 -5.67 9.26 14.72
CA TYR A 48 -5.09 7.91 14.67
C TYR A 48 -3.75 7.92 15.41
N ASN A 49 -3.40 6.78 16.04
CA ASN A 49 -2.02 6.60 16.50
C ASN A 49 -1.12 6.43 15.26
N ARG A 50 0.14 6.07 15.48
CA ARG A 50 1.08 5.80 14.38
C ARG A 50 0.50 4.81 13.37
N LEU A 51 0.20 5.32 12.17
CA LEU A 51 -0.22 4.52 11.03
C LEU A 51 1.00 3.82 10.43
N THR A 52 0.88 2.52 10.22
CA THR A 52 1.90 1.67 9.61
C THR A 52 1.35 1.11 8.31
N VAL A 53 2.16 1.06 7.26
CA VAL A 53 1.74 0.51 5.97
C VAL A 53 2.47 -0.79 5.73
N GLU A 54 1.72 -1.84 5.39
CA GLU A 54 2.30 -3.12 5.00
C GLU A 54 1.96 -3.41 3.54
N ILE A 55 2.99 -3.60 2.73
CA ILE A 55 2.85 -4.01 1.34
C ILE A 55 2.61 -5.52 1.32
N GLN A 56 1.45 -5.90 0.78
CA GLN A 56 1.05 -7.28 0.64
C GLN A 56 1.61 -7.92 -0.63
N SER A 57 1.61 -7.17 -1.73
CA SER A 57 2.16 -7.62 -3.00
C SER A 57 2.58 -6.46 -3.89
N VAL A 58 3.62 -6.70 -4.68
CA VAL A 58 4.05 -5.85 -5.78
C VAL A 58 3.98 -6.70 -7.03
N SER A 59 3.37 -6.19 -8.09
CA SER A 59 3.30 -6.88 -9.37
C SER A 59 3.44 -5.88 -10.51
N GLN A 60 4.13 -6.26 -11.58
CA GLN A 60 4.21 -5.46 -12.79
C GLN A 60 3.69 -6.27 -13.96
N GLU A 61 2.86 -5.64 -14.78
CA GLU A 61 2.34 -6.27 -15.97
C GLU A 61 3.44 -6.37 -17.03
N SER A 62 3.67 -7.57 -17.56
CA SER A 62 4.69 -7.83 -18.57
C SER A 62 4.48 -6.96 -19.81
N GLY A 63 5.44 -6.10 -20.12
CA GLY A 63 5.37 -5.17 -21.26
C GLY A 63 4.74 -3.81 -20.94
N SER A 64 4.34 -3.58 -19.68
CA SER A 64 3.89 -2.27 -19.20
C SER A 64 4.85 -1.72 -18.14
N PRO A 65 5.14 -0.41 -18.14
CA PRO A 65 5.90 0.22 -17.05
C PRO A 65 5.07 0.38 -15.77
N SER A 66 3.78 -0.02 -15.78
CA SER A 66 2.87 0.11 -14.64
C SER A 66 3.10 -0.99 -13.60
N VAL A 67 3.43 -0.59 -12.37
CA VAL A 67 3.50 -1.44 -11.19
C VAL A 67 2.21 -1.31 -10.40
N THR A 68 1.56 -2.43 -10.12
CA THR A 68 0.44 -2.55 -9.20
C THR A 68 0.95 -2.94 -7.83
N LEU A 69 0.77 -2.04 -6.88
CA LEU A 69 1.05 -2.26 -5.47
C LEU A 69 -0.24 -2.55 -4.73
N VAL A 70 -0.26 -3.60 -3.92
CA VAL A 70 -1.36 -3.86 -3.00
C VAL A 70 -0.86 -3.76 -1.57
N TYR A 71 -1.52 -2.94 -0.75
CA TYR A 71 -1.12 -2.66 0.62
C TYR A 71 -2.32 -2.55 1.56
N VAL A 72 -2.01 -2.65 2.84
CA VAL A 72 -2.94 -2.41 3.94
C VAL A 72 -2.36 -1.35 4.87
N VAL A 73 -3.24 -0.59 5.51
CA VAL A 73 -2.86 0.40 6.52
C VAL A 73 -3.28 -0.16 7.87
N LYS A 74 -2.40 -0.06 8.84
CA LYS A 74 -2.65 -0.48 10.22
C LYS A 74 -2.57 0.71 11.13
N ASN A 75 -3.44 0.75 12.12
CA ASN A 75 -3.31 1.62 13.27
C ASN A 75 -2.86 0.74 14.43
N GLN A 76 -1.56 0.76 14.74
CA GLN A 76 -0.93 -0.17 15.69
C GLN A 76 -1.10 -1.64 15.24
N ASP A 77 -1.87 -2.43 15.99
CA ASP A 77 -2.13 -3.85 15.69
C ASP A 77 -3.43 -4.08 14.88
N ALA A 78 -4.23 -3.03 14.65
CA ALA A 78 -5.51 -3.13 13.95
C ALA A 78 -5.40 -2.69 12.49
N VAL A 79 -5.76 -3.59 11.57
CA VAL A 79 -5.89 -3.24 10.13
C VAL A 79 -7.07 -2.30 9.94
N LEU A 80 -6.82 -1.14 9.32
CA LEU A 80 -7.84 -0.18 8.96
C LEU A 80 -8.70 -0.67 7.80
N ASN A 81 -9.97 -0.29 7.83
CA ASN A 81 -10.88 -0.56 6.72
C ASN A 81 -10.46 0.26 5.49
N GLY A 82 -10.50 -0.34 4.30
CA GLY A 82 -10.09 0.34 3.07
C GLY A 82 -10.87 1.62 2.77
N THR A 83 -12.11 1.76 3.27
CA THR A 83 -12.85 3.03 3.18
C THR A 83 -12.21 4.15 4.01
N ILE A 84 -11.72 3.83 5.22
CA ILE A 84 -11.03 4.81 6.09
C ILE A 84 -9.68 5.16 5.46
N SER A 85 -8.91 4.15 5.06
CA SER A 85 -7.61 4.34 4.41
C SER A 85 -7.74 5.15 3.11
N SER A 86 -8.72 4.85 2.26
CA SER A 86 -8.98 5.66 1.06
C SER A 86 -9.47 7.06 1.41
N GLY A 87 -10.27 7.21 2.48
CA GLY A 87 -10.74 8.49 2.97
C GLY A 87 -9.59 9.41 3.40
N LEU A 88 -8.57 8.84 4.05
CA LEU A 88 -7.32 9.54 4.39
C LEU A 88 -6.55 9.93 3.12
N LEU A 89 -6.24 8.98 2.24
CA LEU A 89 -5.50 9.31 1.02
C LEU A 89 -6.22 10.30 0.10
N ASN A 90 -7.56 10.31 0.10
CA ASN A 90 -8.36 11.28 -0.64
C ASN A 90 -8.24 12.72 -0.11
N GLN A 91 -7.66 12.92 1.08
CA GLN A 91 -7.30 14.25 1.60
C GLN A 91 -6.05 14.80 0.92
N LEU A 92 -5.21 13.89 0.41
CA LEU A 92 -4.06 14.24 -0.39
C LEU A 92 -4.45 14.27 -1.85
N THR A 93 -3.89 15.22 -2.59
CA THR A 93 -4.02 15.21 -4.04
C THR A 93 -3.17 14.08 -4.61
N ALA A 94 -3.56 13.54 -5.77
CA ALA A 94 -2.76 12.55 -6.48
C ALA A 94 -1.31 13.04 -6.71
N GLU A 95 -1.13 14.34 -6.92
CA GLU A 95 0.20 14.97 -7.05
C GLU A 95 1.03 14.85 -5.77
N LEU A 96 0.42 15.08 -4.61
CA LEU A 96 1.11 15.00 -3.32
C LEU A 96 1.42 13.55 -2.94
N VAL A 97 0.50 12.62 -3.21
CA VAL A 97 0.77 11.18 -3.07
C VAL A 97 1.92 10.77 -3.98
N GLY A 98 1.93 11.25 -5.23
CA GLY A 98 3.03 11.02 -6.17
C GLY A 98 4.36 11.59 -5.71
N TYR A 99 4.34 12.76 -5.08
CA TYR A 99 5.51 13.39 -4.48
C TYR A 99 6.11 12.53 -3.36
N PHE A 100 5.29 12.00 -2.44
CA PHE A 100 5.77 11.10 -1.39
C PHE A 100 6.33 9.79 -1.96
N LEU A 101 5.66 9.24 -2.96
CA LEU A 101 6.07 7.99 -3.60
C LEU A 101 7.31 8.15 -4.48
N PHE A 102 7.62 9.36 -4.95
CA PHE A 102 8.55 9.67 -6.04
C PHE A 102 8.20 8.98 -7.37
N TYR A 103 6.97 8.51 -7.49
CA TYR A 103 6.46 7.90 -8.71
C TYR A 103 5.16 8.57 -9.09
N PRO A 104 4.97 8.94 -10.37
CA PRO A 104 3.70 9.49 -10.81
C PRO A 104 2.61 8.43 -10.63
N PRO A 105 1.59 8.68 -9.79
CA PRO A 105 0.53 7.74 -9.56
C PRO A 105 -0.37 7.74 -10.78
N LEU A 106 -0.57 6.55 -11.34
CA LEU A 106 -1.46 6.32 -12.46
C LEU A 106 -2.90 6.23 -11.98
N VAL A 107 -3.12 5.46 -10.91
CA VAL A 107 -4.44 5.22 -10.30
C VAL A 107 -4.28 4.93 -8.82
N ILE A 108 -5.11 5.56 -7.99
CA ILE A 108 -5.33 5.20 -6.59
C ILE A 108 -6.74 4.60 -6.54
N ALA A 109 -6.86 3.30 -6.31
CA ALA A 109 -8.15 2.63 -6.31
C ALA A 109 -8.31 1.71 -5.11
N GLU A 110 -9.49 1.75 -4.50
CA GLU A 110 -9.94 0.67 -3.62
C GLU A 110 -10.36 -0.53 -4.49
N ARG A 111 -9.86 -1.71 -4.16
CA ARG A 111 -10.30 -2.97 -4.78
C ARG A 111 -10.71 -3.91 -3.67
N LYS A 112 -11.91 -4.46 -3.78
CA LYS A 112 -12.36 -5.55 -2.91
C LYS A 112 -11.59 -6.81 -3.27
N TYR A 113 -10.47 -7.02 -2.61
CA TYR A 113 -9.74 -8.27 -2.69
C TYR A 113 -10.19 -9.18 -1.54
N SER A 114 -10.49 -10.44 -1.85
CA SER A 114 -10.71 -11.44 -0.82
C SER A 114 -9.36 -11.75 -0.17
N PHE A 115 -9.32 -11.85 1.18
CA PHE A 115 -8.10 -12.26 1.90
C PHE A 115 -7.52 -13.58 1.39
N ILE A 116 -8.38 -14.47 0.85
CA ILE A 116 -7.95 -15.72 0.22
C ILE A 116 -7.11 -15.46 -1.03
N PHE A 117 -7.43 -14.45 -1.83
CA PHE A 117 -6.64 -14.07 -3.01
C PHE A 117 -5.24 -13.59 -2.62
N PHE A 118 -5.12 -12.87 -1.48
CA PHE A 118 -3.82 -12.43 -0.94
C PHE A 118 -2.91 -13.58 -0.52
N LEU A 119 -3.45 -14.59 0.17
CA LEU A 119 -2.65 -15.76 0.57
C LEU A 119 -2.12 -16.54 -0.63
N ASN A 120 -2.86 -16.54 -1.75
CA ASN A 120 -2.42 -17.21 -2.97
C ASN A 120 -1.35 -16.42 -3.74
N GLN A 121 -1.26 -15.10 -3.54
CA GLN A 121 -0.27 -14.24 -4.21
C GLN A 121 1.00 -13.99 -3.40
N LYS A 122 1.00 -14.26 -2.08
CA LYS A 122 2.21 -14.28 -1.22
C LYS A 122 3.11 -15.52 -1.45
N ALA A 123 2.91 -16.24 -2.56
CA ALA A 123 3.65 -17.45 -2.89
C ALA A 123 5.02 -17.15 -3.55
N GLU A 124 5.79 -16.20 -3.01
CA GLU A 124 7.25 -16.14 -3.19
C GLU A 124 7.90 -15.76 -1.85
N PRO A 125 8.82 -16.59 -1.31
CA PRO A 125 9.44 -16.34 -0.02
C PRO A 125 10.59 -15.37 -0.19
N ILE A 126 10.35 -14.10 0.06
CA ILE A 126 11.44 -13.17 0.37
C ILE A 126 11.62 -13.17 1.88
N ASN A 127 12.67 -13.86 2.34
CA ASN A 127 13.30 -13.82 3.67
C ASN A 127 12.80 -14.83 4.75
N PRO A 128 13.69 -15.71 5.28
CA PRO A 128 13.35 -16.69 6.33
C PRO A 128 13.21 -16.11 7.75
N LEU A 129 13.15 -14.78 7.91
CA LEU A 129 13.14 -14.11 9.22
C LEU A 129 11.78 -13.56 9.66
N GLY A 130 10.74 -13.64 8.82
CA GLY A 130 9.35 -13.40 9.25
C GLY A 130 9.00 -11.96 9.60
N TYR A 131 9.67 -10.97 9.00
CA TYR A 131 9.35 -9.56 9.17
C TYR A 131 9.36 -8.88 7.81
N GLY A 132 8.16 -8.71 7.21
CA GLY A 132 7.90 -7.80 6.08
C GLY A 132 8.98 -7.82 5.00
N CYS A 133 8.76 -8.66 3.99
CA CYS A 133 9.69 -9.72 3.54
C CYS A 133 9.79 -10.81 4.64
#